data_AF-J3KXU7-F1
#
_entry.id   AF-J3KXU7-F1
#
_cell.length_a   1.000
_cell.length_b   1.000
_cell.length_c   1.000
_cell.angle_alpha   90.00
_cell.angle_beta   90.00
_cell.angle_gamma   90.00
#
_symmetry.space_group_name_H-M   'P 1'
#
loop_
_entity.id
_entity.type
_entity.pdbx_description
1 polymer ?
#
loop_
_entity_poly.entity_id
_entity_poly.type
_entity_poly.pdbx_seq_one_letter_code
_entity_poly.pdbx_strand_id
1 'polypeptide(L)' 'MDSTTTTTAKPVCAQEALALLNCAAESSYDRDKCLALLDALRACIAQKKVKKFSLADTSPTGTSETPKSK' A
#
# COMPACT_ATOMS: atom_id res chain seq x y z
N MET A 1 -14.21 20.60 -8.40
CA MET A 1 -12.99 19.93 -7.92
C MET A 1 -12.70 18.75 -8.83
N ASP A 2 -11.59 18.85 -9.57
CA ASP A 2 -11.12 17.87 -10.55
C ASP A 2 -10.79 16.55 -9.84
N SER A 3 -11.64 15.53 -10.00
CA SER A 3 -11.31 14.15 -9.62
C SER A 3 -10.65 13.52 -10.83
N THR A 4 -9.35 13.76 -10.99
CA THR A 4 -8.50 13.01 -11.92
C THR A 4 -8.53 11.54 -11.50
N THR A 5 -9.49 10.79 -12.02
CA THR A 5 -9.53 9.32 -11.88
C THR A 5 -8.50 8.78 -12.86
N THR A 6 -7.23 8.92 -12.51
CA THR A 6 -6.18 8.06 -13.01
C THR A 6 -6.63 6.65 -12.62
N THR A 7 -7.08 5.85 -13.57
CA THR A 7 -7.23 4.40 -13.42
C THR A 7 -5.83 3.83 -13.22
N THR A 8 -5.26 4.06 -12.03
CA THR A 8 -4.03 3.44 -11.58
C THR A 8 -4.34 1.97 -11.57
N ALA A 9 -3.81 1.24 -12.54
CA ALA A 9 -3.97 -0.20 -12.64
C ALA A 9 -3.74 -0.80 -11.26
N LYS A 10 -4.79 -1.40 -10.69
CA LYS A 10 -4.77 -1.89 -9.31
C LYS A 10 -3.52 -2.77 -9.15
N PRO A 11 -2.63 -2.49 -8.18
CA PRO A 11 -1.42 -3.26 -8.01
C PRO A 11 -1.79 -4.73 -7.87
N VAL A 12 -0.96 -5.59 -8.42
CA VAL A 12 -1.16 -7.03 -8.33
C VAL A 12 -1.25 -7.43 -6.85
N CYS A 13 -2.30 -8.18 -6.48
CA CYS A 13 -2.59 -8.58 -5.10
C CYS A 13 -2.88 -7.43 -4.10
N ALA A 14 -3.21 -6.23 -4.58
CA ALA A 14 -3.49 -5.10 -3.70
C ALA A 14 -4.67 -5.33 -2.75
N GLN A 15 -5.62 -6.17 -3.13
CA GLN A 15 -6.79 -6.43 -2.31
C GLN A 15 -6.44 -7.28 -1.08
N GLU A 16 -5.65 -8.33 -1.29
CA GLU A 16 -5.15 -9.21 -0.25
C GLU A 16 -4.21 -8.43 0.69
N ALA A 17 -3.34 -7.59 0.12
CA ALA A 17 -2.46 -6.73 0.91
C ALA A 17 -3.26 -5.74 1.78
N LEU A 18 -4.27 -5.08 1.20
CA LEU A 18 -5.11 -4.15 1.95
C LEU A 18 -5.89 -4.85 3.08
N ALA A 19 -6.44 -6.04 2.81
CA ALA A 19 -7.14 -6.81 3.82
C ALA A 19 -6.22 -7.21 4.99
N LEU A 20 -4.99 -7.64 4.69
CA LEU A 20 -4.00 -7.96 5.72
C LEU A 20 -3.60 -6.74 6.55
N LEU A 21 -3.37 -5.59 5.90
CA LEU A 21 -3.03 -4.33 6.59
C LEU A 21 -4.17 -3.90 7.51
N ASN A 22 -5.41 -3.98 7.04
CA ASN A 22 -6.58 -3.67 7.85
C ASN A 22 -6.73 -4.64 9.02
N CYS A 23 -6.47 -5.93 8.82
CA CYS A 23 -6.48 -6.92 9.91
C CYS A 23 -5.45 -6.60 11.00
N ALA A 24 -4.25 -6.15 10.61
CA ALA A 24 -3.23 -5.72 11.57
C ALA A 24 -3.57 -4.40 12.29
N ALA A 25 -4.41 -3.55 11.68
CA ALA A 25 -4.89 -2.30 12.26
C ALA A 25 -6.16 -2.46 13.11
N GLU A 26 -6.85 -3.61 13.04
CA GLU A 26 -8.01 -3.90 13.89
C GLU A 26 -7.58 -3.93 15.37
N SER A 27 -8.37 -3.29 16.24
CA SER A 27 -8.10 -3.23 17.69
C SER A 27 -8.17 -4.60 18.36
N SER A 28 -9.09 -5.45 17.91
CA SER A 28 -9.18 -6.87 18.28
C SER A 28 -8.33 -7.70 17.33
N TYR A 29 -7.01 -7.69 17.55
CA TYR A 29 -6.08 -8.46 16.72
C TYR A 29 -6.37 -9.97 16.81
N ASP A 30 -6.87 -10.52 15.71
CA ASP A 30 -7.06 -11.96 15.53
C ASP A 30 -5.92 -12.51 14.66
N ARG A 31 -5.00 -13.22 15.32
CA ARG A 31 -3.80 -13.75 14.70
C ARG A 31 -4.11 -14.76 13.60
N ASP A 32 -5.08 -15.65 13.81
CA ASP A 32 -5.44 -16.70 12.86
C ASP A 32 -6.12 -16.11 11.62
N LYS A 33 -7.00 -15.13 11.82
CA LYS A 33 -7.61 -14.35 10.73
C LYS A 33 -6.55 -13.62 9.90
N CYS A 34 -5.60 -12.94 10.54
CA CYS A 34 -4.53 -12.24 9.81
C CYS A 34 -3.56 -13.22 9.13
N LEU A 35 -3.29 -14.39 9.73
CA LEU A 35 -2.50 -15.45 9.08
C LEU A 35 -3.17 -15.97 7.81
N ALA A 36 -4.48 -16.22 7.84
CA ALA A 36 -5.21 -16.64 6.65
C ALA A 36 -5.14 -15.60 5.51
N LEU A 37 -5.20 -14.32 5.84
CA LEU A 37 -5.03 -13.22 4.89
C LEU A 37 -3.59 -13.15 4.32
N LEU A 38 -2.58 -13.45 5.15
CA LEU A 38 -1.20 -13.55 4.71
C LEU A 38 -0.98 -14.71 3.73
N ASP A 39 -1.57 -15.88 3.99
CA ASP A 39 -1.48 -17.02 3.09
C ASP A 39 -2.18 -16.74 1.75
N ALA A 40 -3.34 -16.08 1.76
CA ALA A 40 -4.01 -15.63 0.55
C ALA A 40 -3.15 -14.66 -0.27
N LEU A 41 -2.48 -13.70 0.39
CA LEU A 41 -1.55 -12.78 -0.25
C LEU A 41 -0.37 -13.52 -0.88
N ARG A 42 0.25 -14.47 -0.16
CA ARG A 42 1.35 -15.30 -0.67
C ARG A 42 0.93 -16.11 -1.88
N ALA A 43 -0.26 -16.72 -1.86
CA ALA A 43 -0.82 -17.46 -2.98
C ALA A 43 -1.01 -16.56 -4.21
N CYS A 44 -1.56 -15.36 -4.03
CA CYS A 44 -1.72 -14.40 -5.12
C CYS A 44 -0.37 -13.99 -5.74
N ILE A 45 0.65 -13.71 -4.93
CA ILE A 45 1.99 -13.33 -5.39
C ILE A 45 2.62 -14.45 -6.22
N ALA A 46 2.52 -15.70 -5.72
CA ALA A 46 3.04 -16.87 -6.41
C ALA A 46 2.34 -17.09 -7.77
N GLN A 47 1.01 -16.96 -7.80
CA GLN A 47 0.18 -17.10 -9.01
C GLN A 47 0.52 -16.02 -10.05
N LYS A 48 0.70 -14.77 -9.61
CA LYS A 48 0.93 -13.63 -10.50
C LYS A 48 2.42 -13.37 -10.80
N LYS A 49 3.32 -14.20 -10.26
CA LYS A 49 4.79 -14.11 -10.45
C LYS A 49 5.34 -12.71 -10.20
N VAL A 50 4.86 -12.04 -9.16
CA VAL A 50 5.35 -10.69 -8.81
C VAL A 50 6.77 -10.82 -8.28
N LYS A 51 7.73 -10.20 -8.98
CA LYS A 51 9.15 -10.29 -8.61
C LYS A 51 9.50 -9.39 -7.42
N LYS A 52 8.96 -8.17 -7.37
CA LYS A 52 9.15 -7.20 -6.27
C LYS A 52 7.99 -6.21 -6.20
N PHE A 53 7.64 -5.80 -4.98
CA PHE A 53 6.86 -4.61 -4.70
C PHE A 53 7.83 -3.52 -4.27
N SER A 54 7.74 -2.32 -4.86
CA SER A 54 8.41 -1.12 -4.34
C SER A 54 7.38 -0.27 -3.63
N LEU A 55 7.75 0.29 -2.49
CA LEU A 55 7.02 1.41 -1.93
C LEU A 55 7.24 2.60 -2.86
N ALA A 56 6.18 3.37 -3.15
CA ALA A 56 6.33 4.59 -3.92
C ALA A 56 7.33 5.49 -3.19
N ASP A 57 8.40 5.88 -3.88
CA ASP A 57 9.32 6.91 -3.37
C ASP A 57 8.46 8.11 -2.98
N THR A 58 8.50 8.47 -1.71
CA THR A 58 7.86 9.70 -1.23
C THR A 58 8.68 10.83 -1.81
N SER A 59 8.29 11.36 -2.97
CA SER A 59 8.86 12.60 -3.48
C SER A 59 8.60 13.69 -2.43
N PRO A 60 9.64 14.33 -1.86
CA PRO A 60 9.44 15.45 -0.95
C PRO A 60 8.97 16.66 -1.77
N THR A 61 7.66 16.82 -1.93
CA THR A 61 7.09 18.09 -2.42
C THR A 61 7.07 19.11 -1.27
N GLY A 62 8.09 19.98 -1.27
CA GLY A 62 7.96 21.40 -0.95
C GLY A 62 7.71 21.80 0.50
N THR A 63 8.78 22.07 1.25
CA THR A 63 8.79 23.25 2.14
C THR A 63 9.64 24.30 1.46
N SER A 64 8.97 25.17 0.69
CA SER A 64 9.46 26.52 0.45
C SER A 64 9.61 27.24 1.79
N GLU A 65 10.49 28.24 1.79
CA GLU A 65 10.72 29.28 2.82
C GLU A 65 12.01 29.13 3.65
N THR A 66 13.05 29.83 3.18
CA THR A 66 13.97 30.57 4.08
C THR A 66 14.18 31.97 3.51
N PRO A 67 14.09 33.03 4.34
CA PRO A 67 13.90 34.42 3.93
C PRO A 67 15.18 35.10 3.41
N LYS A 68 14.95 36.08 2.53
CA LYS A 68 15.93 36.98 1.91
C LYS A 68 16.51 37.92 2.97
N SER A 69 17.83 37.84 3.22
CA SER A 69 18.58 38.89 3.93
C SER A 69 19.46 39.65 2.94
N LYS A 70 19.12 40.91 2.69
CA LYS A 70 20.06 41.98 2.31
C LYS A 70 19.57 43.29 2.90
#